data_AF-A0AA35R6U4-F1
#
_entry.id   AF-A0AA35R6U4-F1
#
_cell.length_a   1.000
_cell.length_b   1.000
_cell.length_c   1.000
_cell.angle_alpha   90.00
_cell.angle_beta   90.00
_cell.angle_gamma   90.00
#
_symmetry.space_group_name_H-M   'P 1'
#
loop_
_entity.id
_entity.type
_entity.pdbx_description
1 polymer ?
#
loop_
_entity_poly.entity_id
_entity_poly.type
_entity_poly.pdbx_seq_one_letter_code
_entity_poly.pdbx_strand_id
1 'polypeptide(L)'
;ITIPGCGPPSSPVNGSVGELTSSRVGAQVTYSCDTHLVLVGETVATCSLPSLMWLPSSDDVTCVQPSVVPAVTPIMPPMSQAET
;
A
#
# COMPACT_ATOMS: atom_id res chain seq x y z
N ILE A 1 15.28 -1.98 -28.42
CA ILE A 1 13.90 -1.63 -28.01
C ILE A 1 13.96 -1.06 -26.60
N THR A 2 13.48 0.17 -26.41
CA THR A 2 13.14 0.69 -25.09
C THR A 2 11.65 0.42 -24.92
N ILE A 3 11.27 -0.44 -23.97
CA ILE A 3 9.86 -0.69 -23.68
C ILE A 3 9.30 0.60 -23.08
N PRO A 4 8.16 1.13 -23.57
CA PRO A 4 7.56 2.31 -22.96
C PRO A 4 7.25 2.03 -21.49
N GLY A 5 7.40 3.05 -20.66
CA GLY A 5 7.15 2.97 -19.23
C GLY A 5 6.23 4.10 -18.81
N CYS A 6 5.59 3.92 -17.67
CA CYS A 6 4.89 4.99 -16.99
C CYS A 6 5.89 6.03 -16.47
N GLY A 7 5.45 7.26 -16.32
CA GLY A 7 6.22 8.31 -15.66
C GLY A 7 6.47 8.01 -14.17
N PRO A 8 7.15 8.91 -13.42
CA PRO A 8 7.17 8.80 -11.97
C PRO A 8 5.73 8.78 -11.41
N PRO A 9 5.37 7.81 -10.54
CA PRO A 9 4.05 7.75 -9.93
C PRO A 9 3.81 8.95 -9.01
N SER A 10 2.57 9.45 -9.00
CA SER A 10 2.13 10.47 -8.04
C SER A 10 1.93 9.86 -6.65
N SER A 11 2.25 10.61 -5.60
CA SER A 11 1.99 10.21 -4.21
C SER A 11 0.52 10.45 -3.82
N PRO A 12 -0.16 9.49 -3.16
CA PRO A 12 -1.51 9.70 -2.61
C PRO A 12 -1.51 10.70 -1.46
N VAL A 13 -2.68 11.29 -1.16
CA VAL A 13 -2.81 12.23 -0.04
C VAL A 13 -2.56 11.52 1.30
N ASN A 14 -1.79 12.16 2.18
CA ASN A 14 -1.34 11.58 3.46
C ASN A 14 -0.54 10.26 3.33
N GLY A 15 0.07 10.02 2.16
CA GLY A 15 0.95 8.90 1.92
C GLY A 15 2.12 9.23 1.00
N SER A 16 2.93 8.21 0.73
CA SER A 16 4.10 8.23 -0.13
C SER A 16 4.03 7.07 -1.12
N VAL A 17 4.77 7.18 -2.22
CA VAL A 17 5.04 6.00 -3.06
C VAL A 17 6.24 5.27 -2.48
N GLY A 18 6.13 3.95 -2.32
CA GLY A 18 7.25 3.09 -1.92
C GLY A 18 8.26 2.89 -3.05
N GLU A 19 9.19 1.96 -2.85
CA GLU A 19 10.30 1.76 -3.78
C GLU A 19 9.83 1.25 -5.15
N LEU A 20 10.18 1.99 -6.20
CA LEU A 20 9.78 1.71 -7.57
C LEU A 20 10.76 0.74 -8.25
N THR A 21 10.46 -0.56 -8.18
CA THR A 21 11.32 -1.62 -8.75
C THR A 21 11.51 -1.50 -10.27
N SER A 22 10.52 -0.96 -10.99
CA SER A 22 10.57 -0.74 -12.44
C SER A 22 9.45 0.22 -12.86
N SER A 23 9.68 1.01 -13.91
CA SER A 23 8.67 1.89 -14.52
C SER A 23 8.05 1.32 -15.80
N ARG A 24 8.41 0.10 -16.22
CA ARG A 24 7.92 -0.52 -17.46
C ARG A 24 6.42 -0.85 -17.38
N VAL A 25 5.76 -0.97 -18.52
CA VAL A 25 4.41 -1.59 -18.61
C VAL A 25 4.37 -2.91 -17.85
N GLY A 26 3.32 -3.10 -17.04
CA GLY A 26 3.15 -4.27 -16.17
C GLY A 26 4.02 -4.27 -14.91
N ALA A 27 4.85 -3.25 -14.70
CA ALA A 27 5.51 -3.04 -13.41
C ALA A 27 4.48 -2.59 -12.36
N GLN A 28 4.80 -2.91 -11.11
CA GLN A 28 3.97 -2.67 -9.93
C GLN A 28 4.78 -1.84 -8.94
N VAL A 29 4.10 -0.94 -8.23
CA VAL A 29 4.67 -0.13 -7.14
C VAL A 29 3.73 -0.14 -5.95
N THR A 30 4.28 -0.24 -4.74
CA THR A 30 3.49 -0.26 -3.51
C THR A 30 3.41 1.14 -2.91
N TYR A 31 2.21 1.69 -2.78
CA TYR A 31 1.94 2.90 -2.00
C TYR A 31 2.10 2.60 -0.50
N SER A 32 2.66 3.55 0.24
CA SER A 32 2.93 3.44 1.68
C SER A 32 2.36 4.67 2.38
N CYS A 33 1.40 4.50 3.28
CA CYS A 33 0.89 5.60 4.08
C CYS A 33 1.87 5.99 5.20
N ASP A 34 1.73 7.22 5.71
CA ASP A 34 2.57 7.68 6.82
C ASP A 34 2.26 6.95 8.14
N THR A 35 3.09 7.17 9.16
CA THR A 35 3.00 6.47 10.45
C THR A 35 1.63 6.70 11.10
N HIS A 36 0.98 5.62 11.56
CA HIS A 36 -0.40 5.63 12.07
C HIS A 36 -1.51 5.91 11.03
N LEU A 37 -1.26 5.70 9.74
CA LEU A 37 -2.28 5.67 8.69
C LEU A 37 -2.39 4.27 8.05
N VAL A 38 -3.58 3.93 7.57
CA VAL A 38 -3.89 2.70 6.84
C VAL A 38 -4.38 3.09 5.45
N LEU A 39 -3.84 2.38 4.45
CA LEU A 39 -4.22 2.57 3.06
C LEU A 39 -5.52 1.83 2.78
N VAL A 40 -6.53 2.55 2.28
CA VAL A 40 -7.80 2.02 1.81
C VAL A 40 -7.92 2.28 0.30
N GLY A 41 -8.19 1.21 -0.46
CA GLY A 41 -8.00 1.13 -1.91
C GLY A 41 -7.03 -0.01 -2.25
N GLU A 42 -6.45 -0.05 -3.46
CA GLU A 42 -5.31 -0.94 -3.70
C GLU A 42 -4.00 -0.31 -3.22
N THR A 43 -3.24 -1.05 -2.42
CA THR A 43 -1.87 -0.68 -2.03
C THR A 43 -0.88 -0.76 -3.18
N VAL A 44 -1.23 -1.41 -4.30
CA VAL A 44 -0.33 -1.67 -5.43
C VAL A 44 -0.87 -1.00 -6.68
N ALA A 45 -0.15 0.01 -7.19
CA ALA A 45 -0.42 0.55 -8.52
C ALA A 45 0.38 -0.20 -9.59
N THR A 46 -0.29 -0.52 -10.70
CA THR A 46 0.29 -1.18 -11.86
C THR A 46 0.37 -0.22 -13.04
N CYS A 47 1.49 -0.22 -13.75
CA CYS A 47 1.68 0.56 -14.97
C CYS A 47 0.89 -0.05 -16.14
N SER A 48 -0.22 0.60 -16.53
CA SER A 48 -1.18 0.08 -17.52
C SER A 48 -1.05 0.75 -18.90
N LEU A 49 -1.36 -0.02 -19.94
CA LEU A 49 -1.49 0.43 -21.34
C LEU A 49 -2.96 0.64 -21.72
N PRO A 50 -3.27 1.53 -22.69
CA PRO A 50 -2.34 2.30 -23.51
C PRO A 50 -1.87 3.62 -22.87
N SER A 51 -2.47 4.04 -21.76
CA SER A 51 -2.30 5.37 -21.18
C SER A 51 -0.92 5.65 -20.58
N LEU A 52 -0.13 4.60 -20.26
CA LEU A 52 1.13 4.69 -19.50
C LEU A 52 0.94 5.41 -18.16
N MET A 53 -0.15 5.07 -17.48
CA MET A 53 -0.53 5.60 -16.17
C MET A 53 -0.52 4.51 -15.11
N TRP A 54 -0.25 4.93 -13.87
CA TRP A 54 -0.32 4.10 -12.68
C TRP A 54 -1.77 3.96 -12.23
N LEU A 55 -2.24 2.73 -12.10
CA LEU A 55 -3.61 2.39 -11.75
C LEU A 55 -3.64 1.39 -10.58
N PRO A 56 -4.41 1.65 -9.51
CA PRO A 56 -5.28 2.81 -9.31
C PRO A 56 -4.52 4.13 -9.15
N SER A 57 -5.21 5.21 -9.51
CA SER A 57 -4.72 6.58 -9.37
C SER A 57 -4.55 6.96 -7.90
N SER A 58 -3.67 7.92 -7.62
CA SER A 58 -3.42 8.44 -6.27
C SER A 58 -4.65 9.10 -5.61
N ASP A 59 -5.71 9.41 -6.36
CA ASP A 59 -7.02 9.88 -5.87
C ASP A 59 -7.95 8.76 -5.37
N ASP A 60 -7.81 7.54 -5.89
CA ASP A 60 -8.60 6.36 -5.48
C ASP A 60 -8.02 5.74 -4.19
N VAL A 61 -6.71 5.93 -4.01
CA VAL A 61 -5.94 5.47 -2.85
C VAL A 61 -5.97 6.51 -1.76
N THR A 62 -6.63 6.21 -0.63
CA THR A 62 -6.73 7.13 0.50
C THR A 62 -6.05 6.57 1.75
N CYS A 63 -5.15 7.36 2.32
CA CYS A 63 -4.55 7.08 3.63
C CYS A 63 -5.48 7.60 4.73
N VAL A 64 -6.32 6.72 5.26
CA VAL A 64 -7.18 7.03 6.41
C VAL A 64 -6.45 6.69 7.70
N GLN A 65 -6.58 7.51 8.75
CA GLN A 65 -6.14 7.05 10.06
C GLN A 65 -7.07 5.92 10.50
N PRO A 66 -6.59 4.71 10.84
CA PRO A 66 -7.38 3.78 11.60
C PRO A 66 -7.65 4.45 12.95
N SER A 67 -8.86 5.00 13.12
CA SER A 67 -9.31 5.60 14.37
C SER A 67 -9.08 4.59 15.48
N VAL A 68 -8.03 4.83 16.27
CA VAL A 68 -7.40 3.91 17.22
C VAL A 68 -8.34 2.80 17.68
N VAL A 69 -8.30 1.65 16.99
CA VAL A 69 -8.47 0.42 17.74
C VAL A 69 -7.30 0.44 18.71
N PRO A 70 -7.53 0.56 20.04
CA PRO A 70 -6.44 0.25 20.96
C PRO A 70 -5.97 -1.14 20.55
N ALA A 71 -4.67 -1.38 20.52
CA ALA A 71 -4.17 -2.72 20.29
C ALA A 71 -4.77 -3.59 21.40
N VAL A 72 -5.87 -4.29 21.06
CA VAL A 72 -6.47 -5.28 21.94
C VAL A 72 -5.48 -6.40 21.84
N THR A 73 -4.43 -6.30 22.64
CA THR A 73 -3.54 -7.41 22.96
C THR A 73 -4.50 -8.55 23.30
N PRO A 74 -4.62 -9.60 22.48
CA PRO A 74 -5.30 -10.78 22.95
C PRO A 74 -4.47 -11.16 24.18
N ILE A 75 -5.09 -11.01 25.35
CA ILE A 75 -4.48 -11.46 26.59
C ILE A 75 -4.42 -12.96 26.41
N MET A 76 -3.30 -13.45 25.87
CA MET A 76 -3.03 -14.86 25.78
C MET A 76 -3.15 -15.34 27.22
N PRO A 77 -4.16 -16.19 27.53
CA PRO A 77 -4.25 -16.72 28.88
C PRO A 77 -2.92 -17.39 29.19
N PRO A 78 -2.38 -17.25 30.41
CA PRO A 78 -1.21 -18.02 30.78
C PRO A 78 -1.52 -19.48 30.48
N MET A 79 -0.66 -20.10 29.69
CA MET A 79 -0.73 -21.52 29.38
C MET A 79 -0.90 -22.30 30.68
N SER A 80 -2.11 -22.80 30.94
CA SER A 80 -2.39 -23.62 32.11
C SER A 80 -1.60 -24.92 31.99
N GLN A 81 -0.44 -24.97 32.64
CA GLN A 81 0.25 -26.22 32.92
C GLN A 81 -0.47 -26.95 34.05
N ALA A 82 -1.50 -27.73 33.68
CA ALA A 82 -2.25 -28.75 34.42
C ALA A 82 -3.43 -29.16 33.50
N GLU A 83 -3.87 -30.41 33.33
CA GLU A 83 -3.46 -31.73 33.85
C GLU A 83 -3.32 -32.70 32.63
N THR A 84 -2.66 -33.86 32.71
CA THR A 84 -2.04 -34.56 33.85
C THR A 84 -0.55 -34.76 33.60
#